data_AF-A0AAV4QC23-F1
#
_entry.id   AF-A0AAV4QC23-F1
#
_cell.length_a   1.000
_cell.length_b   1.000
_cell.length_c   1.000
_cell.angle_alpha   90.00
_cell.angle_beta   90.00
_cell.angle_gamma   90.00
#
_symmetry.space_group_name_H-M   'P 1'
#
loop_
_entity.id
_entity.type
_entity.pdbx_description
1 polymer ?
#
loop_
_entity_poly.entity_id
_entity_poly.type
_entity_poly.pdbx_seq_one_letter_code
_entity_poly.pdbx_strand_id
1 'polypeptide(L)'
;MIEELNNILAIFRDHLVHIAKPQDCAEIRDRIRESRRKCLDLCISAHEIIMPQIRSDVSEGIPVDSQQLVNLVCCTQLFLRELKKCYNLIEANPMDMTAYYGKKRPRSSGVSVLDKLVLFKIQPRDYHKEELQSINR
;
A
#
# COMPACT_ATOMS: atom_id res chain seq x y z
N MET A 1 -13.57 -11.91 1.78
CA MET A 1 -12.44 -11.18 2.39
C MET A 1 -11.09 -11.75 2.01
N ILE A 2 -10.73 -13.00 2.36
CA ILE A 2 -9.43 -13.56 1.93
C ILE A 2 -9.34 -13.72 0.40
N GLU A 3 -10.43 -14.12 -0.24
CA GLU A 3 -10.52 -14.10 -1.71
C GLU A 3 -10.32 -12.69 -2.27
N GLU A 4 -10.93 -11.67 -1.66
CA GLU A 4 -10.74 -10.29 -2.07
C GLU A 4 -9.29 -9.84 -1.87
N LEU A 5 -8.65 -10.19 -0.75
CA LEU A 5 -7.23 -9.96 -0.52
C LEU A 5 -6.39 -10.57 -1.63
N ASN A 6 -6.66 -11.82 -2.01
CA ASN A 6 -5.96 -12.50 -3.09
C ASN A 6 -6.16 -11.78 -4.44
N ASN A 7 -7.37 -11.31 -4.73
CA ASN A 7 -7.68 -10.57 -5.95
C ASN A 7 -6.97 -9.21 -6.00
N ILE A 8 -6.98 -8.43 -4.91
CA ILE A 8 -6.25 -7.15 -4.84
C ILE A 8 -4.74 -7.39 -4.92
N LEU A 9 -4.24 -8.47 -4.34
CA LEU A 9 -2.83 -8.85 -4.41
C LEU A 9 -2.41 -9.23 -5.85
N ALA A 10 -3.27 -9.90 -6.60
CA ALA A 10 -3.05 -10.15 -8.02
C ALA A 10 -2.95 -8.83 -8.82
N ILE A 11 -3.89 -7.91 -8.61
CA ILE A 11 -3.88 -6.58 -9.24
C ILE A 11 -2.61 -5.79 -8.86
N PHE A 12 -2.22 -5.83 -7.59
CA PHE A 12 -0.99 -5.20 -7.12
C PHE A 12 0.23 -5.72 -7.89
N ARG A 13 0.34 -7.05 -8.04
CA ARG A 13 1.43 -7.70 -8.78
C ARG A 13 1.45 -7.31 -10.25
N ASP A 14 0.28 -7.23 -10.89
CA ASP A 14 0.16 -6.82 -12.29
C ASP A 14 0.64 -5.38 -12.48
N HIS A 15 0.31 -4.47 -11.56
CA HIS A 15 0.84 -3.11 -11.62
C HIS A 15 2.37 -3.04 -11.44
N LEU A 16 2.96 -3.87 -10.56
CA LEU A 16 4.42 -3.91 -10.38
C LEU A 16 5.16 -4.30 -11.67
N VAL A 17 4.53 -5.05 -12.57
CA VAL A 17 5.12 -5.45 -13.87
C VAL A 17 5.35 -4.24 -14.78
N HIS A 18 4.66 -3.12 -14.55
CA HIS A 18 4.80 -1.90 -15.36
C HIS A 18 5.93 -0.98 -14.89
N ILE A 19 6.47 -1.16 -13.68
CA ILE A 19 7.61 -0.36 -13.22
C ILE A 19 8.81 -0.56 -14.16
N ALA A 20 9.50 0.53 -14.50
CA ALA A 20 10.63 0.56 -15.43
C ALA A 20 10.27 0.24 -16.90
N LYS A 21 8.97 0.16 -17.24
CA LYS A 21 8.49 0.00 -18.61
C LYS A 21 7.92 1.32 -19.15
N PRO A 22 7.66 1.44 -20.46
CA PRO A 22 7.07 2.66 -21.03
C PRO A 22 5.72 3.07 -20.43
N GLN A 23 4.98 2.14 -19.81
CA GLN A 23 3.72 2.40 -19.13
C GLN A 23 3.89 2.93 -17.69
N ASP A 24 5.12 2.96 -17.18
CA ASP A 24 5.42 3.46 -15.85
C ASP A 24 5.14 4.96 -15.78
N CYS A 25 4.10 5.34 -15.03
CA CYS A 25 3.68 6.72 -14.87
C CYS A 25 3.08 6.96 -13.49
N ALA A 26 2.94 8.23 -13.11
CA ALA A 26 2.45 8.62 -11.78
C ALA A 26 1.06 8.03 -11.44
N GLU A 27 0.20 7.81 -12.43
CA GLU A 27 -1.09 7.16 -12.23
C GLU A 27 -0.94 5.69 -11.83
N ILE A 28 -0.05 4.94 -12.49
CA ILE A 28 0.24 3.55 -12.13
C ILE A 28 0.91 3.49 -10.75
N ARG A 29 1.83 4.41 -10.44
CA ARG A 29 2.45 4.50 -9.10
C ARG A 29 1.43 4.76 -7.99
N ASP A 30 0.44 5.62 -8.24
CA ASP A 30 -0.65 5.86 -7.30
C ASP A 30 -1.54 4.62 -7.14
N ARG A 31 -1.88 3.90 -8.21
CA ARG A 31 -2.62 2.62 -8.14
C ARG A 31 -1.86 1.54 -7.37
N ILE A 32 -0.53 1.48 -7.50
CA ILE A 32 0.33 0.59 -6.70
C ILE A 32 0.21 0.93 -5.22
N ARG A 33 0.28 2.21 -4.87
CA ARG A 33 0.09 2.70 -3.49
C ARG A 33 -1.30 2.35 -2.95
N GLU A 34 -2.35 2.57 -3.72
CA GLU A 34 -3.75 2.30 -3.32
C GLU A 34 -3.99 0.80 -3.11
N SER A 35 -3.61 -0.04 -4.08
CA SER A 35 -3.78 -1.49 -3.98
C SER A 35 -2.95 -2.09 -2.83
N ARG A 36 -1.73 -1.59 -2.59
CA ARG A 36 -0.92 -1.98 -1.43
C ARG A 36 -1.63 -1.68 -0.11
N ARG A 37 -2.21 -0.48 0.03
CA ARG A 37 -2.96 -0.09 1.22
C ARG A 37 -4.18 -1.00 1.41
N LYS A 38 -4.93 -1.25 0.35
CA LYS A 38 -6.09 -2.13 0.40
C LYS A 38 -5.73 -3.57 0.78
N CYS A 39 -4.60 -4.10 0.31
CA CYS A 39 -4.07 -5.39 0.79
C CYS A 39 -3.82 -5.40 2.30
N LEU A 40 -3.20 -4.34 2.83
CA LEU A 40 -2.92 -4.23 4.28
C LEU A 40 -4.23 -4.17 5.08
N ASP A 41 -5.17 -3.33 4.66
CA ASP A 41 -6.46 -3.18 5.33
C ASP A 41 -7.22 -4.52 5.38
N LEU A 42 -7.26 -5.24 4.26
CA LEU A 42 -7.89 -6.57 4.19
C LEU A 42 -7.15 -7.62 5.04
N CYS A 43 -5.82 -7.55 5.15
CA CYS A 43 -5.05 -8.41 6.06
C CYS A 43 -5.42 -8.16 7.52
N ILE A 44 -5.52 -6.89 7.92
CA ILE A 44 -5.90 -6.48 9.29
C ILE A 44 -7.32 -6.96 9.59
N SER A 45 -8.29 -6.68 8.71
CA SER A 45 -9.67 -7.14 8.89
C SER A 45 -9.79 -8.66 8.96
N ALA A 46 -9.04 -9.40 8.13
CA ALA A 46 -9.02 -10.86 8.19
C ALA A 46 -8.42 -11.37 9.50
N HIS A 47 -7.35 -10.75 9.98
CA HIS A 47 -6.72 -11.07 11.26
C HIS A 47 -7.68 -10.86 12.44
N GLU A 48 -8.36 -9.71 12.49
CA GLU A 48 -9.28 -9.35 13.57
C GLU A 48 -10.47 -10.33 13.69
N ILE A 49 -10.86 -10.95 12.58
CA ILE A 49 -11.96 -11.93 12.56
C ILE A 49 -11.48 -13.34 12.87
N ILE A 50 -10.36 -13.76 12.26
CA ILE A 50 -9.89 -15.15 12.35
C ILE A 50 -9.18 -15.41 13.67
N MET A 51 -8.30 -14.51 14.12
CA MET A 51 -7.45 -14.80 15.28
C MET A 51 -8.19 -14.99 16.61
N PRO A 52 -9.29 -14.29 16.92
CA PRO A 52 -10.05 -14.57 18.14
C PRO A 52 -10.58 -16.00 18.17
N GLN A 53 -11.09 -16.51 17.05
CA GLN A 53 -11.62 -17.88 16.93
C GLN A 53 -10.50 -18.90 17.13
N ILE A 54 -9.36 -18.70 16.45
CA ILE A 54 -8.19 -19.58 16.57
C ILE A 54 -7.67 -19.61 18.02
N ARG A 55 -7.61 -18.47 18.70
CA ARG A 55 -7.18 -18.41 20.10
C ARG A 55 -8.13 -19.16 21.03
N SER A 56 -9.44 -19.07 20.77
CA SER A 56 -10.47 -19.80 21.53
C SER A 56 -10.36 -21.30 21.32
N ASP A 57 -10.21 -21.76 20.08
CA ASP A 57 -10.07 -23.19 19.76
C ASP A 57 -8.83 -23.78 20.45
N VAL A 58 -7.71 -23.05 20.39
CA VAL A 58 -6.46 -23.45 21.07
C VAL A 58 -6.63 -23.52 22.59
N SER A 59 -7.35 -22.56 23.22
CA SER A 59 -7.55 -22.59 24.68
C SER A 59 -8.42 -23.76 25.14
N GLU A 60 -9.34 -24.21 24.28
CA GLU A 60 -10.17 -25.40 24.52
C GLU A 60 -9.45 -26.71 24.15
N GLY A 61 -8.18 -26.65 23.72
CA GLY A 61 -7.40 -27.81 23.32
C GLY A 61 -7.81 -28.40 21.96
N ILE A 62 -8.55 -27.65 21.15
CA ILE A 62 -8.99 -28.06 19.81
C ILE A 62 -7.81 -27.85 18.83
N PRO A 63 -7.43 -28.86 18.05
CA PRO A 63 -6.42 -28.70 17.02
C PRO A 63 -6.82 -27.64 16.00
N VAL A 64 -5.90 -26.72 15.68
CA VAL A 64 -6.13 -25.66 14.70
C VAL A 64 -6.09 -26.23 13.29
N ASP A 65 -7.27 -26.51 12.73
CA ASP A 65 -7.44 -26.91 11.33
C ASP A 65 -8.35 -25.91 10.59
N SER A 66 -7.85 -24.69 10.41
CA SER A 66 -8.58 -23.61 9.75
C SER A 66 -8.03 -23.32 8.36
N GLN A 67 -8.77 -23.73 7.33
CA GLN A 67 -8.46 -23.39 5.94
C GLN A 67 -8.37 -21.86 5.73
N GLN A 68 -9.16 -21.09 6.48
CA GLN A 68 -9.12 -19.62 6.41
C GLN A 68 -7.80 -19.07 6.94
N LEU A 69 -7.29 -19.63 8.05
CA LEU A 69 -5.98 -19.25 8.58
C LEU A 69 -4.86 -19.62 7.59
N VAL A 70 -4.89 -20.82 7.00
CA VAL A 70 -3.92 -21.24 5.99
C VAL A 70 -3.91 -20.28 4.80
N ASN A 71 -5.10 -19.95 4.26
CA ASN A 71 -5.22 -19.04 3.13
C ASN A 71 -4.73 -17.62 3.47
N LEU A 72 -5.03 -17.13 4.67
CA LEU A 72 -4.54 -15.83 5.14
C LEU A 72 -3.00 -15.83 5.21
N VAL A 73 -2.40 -16.86 5.81
CA VAL A 73 -0.93 -16.99 5.90
C VAL A 73 -0.31 -17.01 4.49
N CYS A 74 -0.85 -17.80 3.56
CA CYS A 74 -0.36 -17.83 2.19
C CYS A 74 -0.44 -16.46 1.50
N CYS A 75 -1.58 -15.77 1.64
CA CYS A 75 -1.77 -14.44 1.05
C CYS A 75 -0.82 -13.40 1.66
N THR A 76 -0.64 -13.39 2.98
CA THR A 76 0.25 -12.45 3.67
C THR A 76 1.72 -12.71 3.36
N GLN A 77 2.15 -13.97 3.26
CA GLN A 77 3.50 -14.33 2.83
C GLN A 77 3.77 -13.89 1.38
N LEU A 78 2.81 -14.13 0.49
CA LEU A 78 2.87 -13.65 -0.89
C LEU A 78 2.98 -12.13 -0.91
N PHE A 79 2.13 -11.43 -0.14
CA PHE A 79 2.14 -9.97 -0.08
C PHE A 79 3.47 -9.41 0.44
N LEU A 80 4.03 -9.98 1.51
CA LEU A 80 5.34 -9.57 2.05
C LEU A 80 6.46 -9.68 1.00
N ARG A 81 6.46 -10.74 0.20
CA ARG A 81 7.42 -10.90 -0.89
C ARG A 81 7.25 -9.82 -1.96
N GLU A 82 6.02 -9.53 -2.35
CA GLU A 82 5.73 -8.50 -3.35
C GLU A 82 5.97 -7.09 -2.81
N LEU A 83 5.85 -6.83 -1.51
CA LEU A 83 6.26 -5.58 -0.86
C LEU A 83 7.77 -5.34 -1.01
N LYS A 84 8.59 -6.37 -0.74
CA LYS A 84 10.04 -6.29 -0.94
C LYS A 84 10.38 -6.00 -2.40
N LYS A 85 9.70 -6.67 -3.34
CA LYS A 85 9.86 -6.41 -4.77
C LYS A 85 9.46 -4.98 -5.14
N CYS A 86 8.32 -4.51 -4.64
CA CYS A 86 7.82 -3.15 -4.83
C CYS A 86 8.84 -2.10 -4.35
N TYR A 87 9.38 -2.27 -3.14
CA TYR A 87 10.41 -1.39 -2.59
C TYR A 87 11.62 -1.29 -3.53
N ASN A 88 12.21 -2.44 -3.88
CA ASN A 88 13.39 -2.48 -4.74
C ASN A 88 13.13 -1.87 -6.12
N LEU A 89 11.94 -2.11 -6.69
CA LEU A 89 11.54 -1.55 -7.98
C LEU A 89 11.39 -0.03 -7.92
N ILE A 90 10.79 0.51 -6.86
CA ILE A 90 10.66 1.95 -6.68
C ILE A 90 12.02 2.59 -6.44
N GLU A 91 12.84 2.02 -5.55
CA GLU A 91 14.17 2.52 -5.22
C GLU A 91 15.07 2.61 -6.47
N ALA A 92 15.06 1.57 -7.32
CA ALA A 92 15.84 1.55 -8.54
C ALA A 92 15.29 2.46 -9.65
N ASN A 93 14.00 2.82 -9.61
CA ASN A 93 13.30 3.55 -10.67
C ASN A 93 12.56 4.76 -10.07
N PRO A 94 13.30 5.82 -9.67
CA PRO A 94 12.70 7.01 -9.09
C PRO A 94 11.81 7.75 -10.10
N MET A 95 10.70 8.31 -9.61
CA MET A 95 9.75 9.05 -10.42
C MET A 95 9.32 10.34 -9.73
N ASP A 96 9.32 11.44 -10.49
CA ASP A 96 8.71 12.69 -10.04
C ASP A 96 7.19 12.66 -10.28
N MET A 97 6.43 12.59 -9.19
CA MET A 97 4.96 12.62 -9.21
C MET A 97 4.38 14.00 -8.85
N THR A 98 5.21 15.05 -8.75
CA THR A 98 4.80 16.39 -8.32
C THR A 98 3.68 16.96 -9.18
N ALA A 99 3.78 16.84 -10.51
CA ALA A 99 2.76 17.33 -11.44
C ALA A 99 1.42 16.58 -11.30
N TYR A 100 1.45 15.28 -11.01
CA TYR A 100 0.26 14.44 -10.85
C TYR A 100 -0.51 14.82 -9.58
N TYR A 101 0.17 14.87 -8.44
CA TYR A 101 -0.45 15.27 -7.19
C TYR A 101 -0.78 16.77 -7.13
N GLY A 102 -0.03 17.62 -7.86
CA GLY A 102 -0.35 19.04 -8.02
C GLY A 102 -1.72 19.28 -8.68
N LYS A 103 -2.13 18.40 -9.61
CA LYS A 103 -3.46 18.45 -10.25
C LYS A 103 -4.58 17.85 -9.37
N LYS A 104 -4.26 16.85 -8.53
CA LYS A 104 -5.22 16.24 -7.59
C LYS A 104 -5.49 17.07 -6.33
N ARG A 105 -4.62 18.01 -5.97
CA ARG A 105 -4.92 18.93 -4.86
C ARG A 105 -6.15 19.76 -5.25
N PRO A 106 -7.21 19.82 -4.41
CA PRO A 106 -8.20 20.86 -4.58
C PRO A 106 -7.46 22.19 -4.57
N ARG A 107 -7.68 23.05 -5.57
CA ARG A 107 -7.26 24.45 -5.47
C ARG A 107 -7.89 24.97 -4.18
N SER A 108 -7.08 25.14 -3.13
CA SER A 108 -7.54 25.67 -1.86
C SER A 108 -7.96 27.11 -2.08
N SER A 109 -9.26 27.32 -2.27
CA SER A 109 -9.89 28.62 -2.21
C SER A 109 -9.87 29.10 -0.75
N GLY A 110 -8.73 29.61 -0.27
CA GLY A 110 -8.69 30.23 1.06
C GLY A 110 -7.31 30.53 1.69
N VAL A 111 -6.21 29.92 1.25
CA VAL A 111 -4.91 30.04 1.97
C VAL A 111 -3.97 31.10 1.39
N SER A 112 -4.34 31.77 0.28
CA SER A 112 -3.44 32.69 -0.45
C SER A 112 -2.96 33.92 0.34
N VAL A 113 -3.57 34.23 1.48
CA VAL A 113 -3.18 35.36 2.35
C VAL A 113 -2.14 34.96 3.40
N LEU A 114 -2.13 33.69 3.86
CA LEU A 114 -1.16 33.21 4.84
C LEU A 114 0.19 32.84 4.20
N ASP A 115 0.19 32.42 2.94
CA ASP A 115 1.42 32.09 2.18
C ASP A 115 2.37 33.28 2.00
N LYS A 116 1.89 34.53 2.16
CA LYS A 116 2.73 35.74 2.08
C LYS A 116 3.32 36.17 3.42
N LEU A 117 2.88 35.60 4.53
CA LEU A 117 3.31 35.99 5.89
C LEU A 117 4.34 35.03 6.50
N VAL A 118 4.57 33.86 5.91
CA VAL A 118 5.48 32.87 6.46
C VAL A 118 6.70 32.71 5.54
N LEU A 119 7.85 33.23 5.99
CA LEU A 119 9.19 33.01 5.43
C LEU A 119 9.65 31.52 5.46
N PHE A 120 8.78 30.58 5.81
CA PHE A 120 9.04 29.15 5.65
C PHE A 120 8.80 28.79 4.19
N LYS A 121 9.88 28.64 3.43
CA LYS A 121 9.84 27.82 2.21
C LYS A 121 9.36 26.44 2.62
N ILE A 122 8.10 26.11 2.34
CA ILE A 122 7.60 24.74 2.40
C ILE A 122 8.56 23.92 1.54
N GLN A 123 9.33 23.03 2.17
CA GLN A 123 10.26 22.18 1.42
C GLN A 123 9.46 21.41 0.36
N PRO A 124 9.97 21.33 -0.89
CA PRO A 124 9.31 20.55 -1.91
C PRO A 124 9.19 19.11 -1.42
N ARG A 125 7.96 18.58 -1.49
CA ARG A 125 7.62 17.26 -1.00
C ARG A 125 8.30 16.22 -1.90
N ASP A 126 9.18 15.41 -1.32
CA ASP A 126 9.84 14.33 -2.05
C ASP A 126 8.90 13.11 -2.11
N TYR A 127 8.07 13.08 -3.14
CA TYR A 127 7.07 12.04 -3.36
C TYR A 127 7.70 10.65 -3.49
N HIS A 128 8.92 10.57 -4.03
CA HIS A 128 9.65 9.31 -4.16
C HIS A 128 10.08 8.78 -2.78
N LYS A 129 10.64 9.63 -1.91
CA LYS A 129 10.92 9.24 -0.51
C LYS A 129 9.67 8.85 0.26
N GLU A 130 8.56 9.59 0.10
CA GLU A 130 7.30 9.23 0.76
C GLU A 130 6.79 7.85 0.30
N GLU A 131 6.93 7.53 -0.98
CA GLU A 131 6.56 6.22 -1.53
C GLU A 131 7.37 5.10 -0.85
N LEU A 132 8.70 5.23 -0.79
CA LEU A 132 9.58 4.26 -0.12
C LEU A 132 9.28 4.12 1.38
N GLN A 133 9.11 5.24 2.09
CA GLN A 133 8.78 5.23 3.52
C GLN A 133 7.44 4.54 3.80
N SER A 134 6.48 4.68 2.88
CA SER A 134 5.15 4.09 3.01
C SER A 134 5.09 2.58 2.72
N ILE A 135 6.21 1.94 2.34
CA ILE A 135 6.35 0.49 2.19
C ILE A 135 6.98 -0.13 3.44
N ASN A 136 7.88 0.60 4.09
CA ASN A 136 8.59 0.13 5.29
C ASN A 136 7.81 0.31 6.61
N ARG A 137 6.71 1.05 6.58
CA ARG A 137 5.79 1.23 7.72
C ARG A 137 4.62 0.27 7.58
#